data_AF-X1A0W9-F1
#
_entry.id   AF-X1A0W9-F1
#
_cell.length_a   1.000
_cell.length_b   1.000
_cell.length_c   1.000
_cell.angle_alpha   90.00
_cell.angle_beta   90.00
_cell.angle_gamma   90.00
#
_symmetry.space_group_name_H-M   'P 1'
#
loop_
_entity.id
_entity.type
_entity.pdbx_description
1 polymer ?
#
loop_
_entity_poly.entity_id
_entity_poly.type
_entity_poly.pdbx_seq_one_letter_code
_entity_poly.pdbx_strand_id
1 'polypeptide(L)'
;MGEALSVKYGQLVMKVIDQLYNNIPTHVIDELTAEQCASLCTKHVDYATLASRIIVSNNHKNTSSKFSEAMSTLYDFRDIHDVHAPILHEDIWRIMENHKDELDNMIDYDRDYLIDYFGFKTLERAYLMRCNKKIIERPQHMWLRVAVGIHRNDIEAVKETYDLMSQKFFTHATPTLFNAGTQRPQLSSCYLLGMESDSIDGIYNTLKECAKISKWAGGIGLHIHNVRAGGSHIRGTNGTSNGIVPMLRVFNMTARYVDQGGGKRNGSFAIYMEPWHADIEDFLDLKKNHGDEEMRARDLFYALWIPSLFMEKVKNDEEWHLFCPDKCPGLADCYGEDFEVLYNKYVTEGSHMKVLKARDLWYKILDSQMETGTPYLLYKDAANEKSNQKN
;
A
#
# COMPACT_ATOMS: atom_id res chain seq x y z
N MET A 1 -10.43 37.77 2.00
CA MET A 1 -9.61 38.90 1.52
C MET A 1 -8.15 38.48 1.60
N GLY A 2 -7.54 38.13 0.46
CA GLY A 2 -6.18 37.58 0.43
C GLY A 2 -5.12 38.68 0.35
N GLU A 3 -4.02 38.50 1.08
CA GLU A 3 -2.80 39.30 0.93
C GLU A 3 -2.34 39.32 -0.53
N ALA A 4 -1.82 40.45 -0.98
CA ALA A 4 -1.28 40.58 -2.33
C ALA A 4 -0.07 39.65 -2.49
N LEU A 5 -0.13 38.74 -3.46
CA LEU A 5 0.97 37.82 -3.75
C LEU A 5 2.16 38.60 -4.34
N SER A 6 3.35 38.38 -3.78
CA SER A 6 4.62 38.89 -4.28
C SER A 6 5.08 38.06 -5.48
N VAL A 7 4.45 38.29 -6.63
CA VAL A 7 4.69 37.57 -7.88
C VAL A 7 5.09 38.55 -8.99
N LYS A 8 6.17 38.26 -9.71
CA LYS A 8 6.56 39.02 -10.91
C LYS A 8 5.76 38.54 -12.12
N TYR A 9 4.51 38.99 -12.24
CA TYR A 9 3.57 38.54 -13.27
C TYR A 9 4.11 38.69 -14.70
N GLY A 10 4.75 39.82 -15.04
CA GLY A 10 5.27 40.02 -16.40
C GLY A 10 6.31 38.97 -16.82
N GLN A 11 7.22 38.58 -15.92
CA GLN A 11 8.21 37.54 -16.20
C GLN A 11 7.58 36.15 -16.32
N LEU A 12 6.56 35.87 -15.49
CA LEU A 12 5.80 34.63 -15.57
C LEU A 12 5.08 34.51 -16.92
N VAL A 13 4.37 35.57 -17.33
CA VAL A 13 3.59 35.59 -18.58
C VAL A 13 4.50 35.37 -19.80
N MET A 14 5.67 36.03 -19.87
CA MET A 14 6.61 35.81 -20.97
C MET A 14 7.02 34.34 -21.09
N LYS A 15 7.36 33.69 -19.97
CA LYS A 15 7.71 32.26 -19.96
C LYS A 15 6.58 31.32 -20.42
N VAL A 16 5.34 31.70 -20.15
CA VAL A 16 4.16 30.94 -20.59
C VAL A 16 3.93 31.16 -22.08
N ILE A 17 4.04 32.40 -22.57
CA ILE A 17 3.88 32.76 -24.00
C ILE A 17 4.84 31.97 -24.88
N ASP A 18 6.09 31.80 -24.45
CA ASP A 18 7.12 31.05 -25.19
C ASP A 18 6.77 29.56 -25.43
N GLN A 19 5.78 29.02 -24.70
CA GLN A 19 5.33 27.62 -24.79
C GLN A 19 3.99 27.48 -25.53
N LEU A 20 3.38 28.57 -25.98
CA LEU A 20 2.09 28.54 -26.65
C LEU A 20 2.23 28.14 -28.13
N TYR A 21 1.21 27.45 -28.63
CA TYR A 21 1.06 27.11 -30.05
C TYR A 21 -0.36 27.41 -30.53
N ASN A 22 -0.55 27.51 -31.85
CA ASN A 22 -1.84 27.86 -32.43
C ASN A 22 -2.91 26.81 -32.07
N ASN A 23 -4.11 27.28 -31.71
CA ASN A 23 -5.25 26.45 -31.27
C ASN A 23 -5.01 25.62 -29.99
N ILE A 24 -4.06 26.03 -29.13
CA ILE A 24 -3.89 25.43 -27.80
C ILE A 24 -5.18 25.58 -26.97
N PRO A 25 -5.74 24.49 -26.39
CA PRO A 25 -6.92 24.60 -25.55
C PRO A 25 -6.66 25.42 -24.28
N THR A 26 -7.63 26.20 -23.83
CA THR A 26 -7.49 27.10 -22.66
C THR A 26 -7.11 26.36 -21.37
N HIS A 27 -7.66 25.15 -21.15
CA HIS A 27 -7.30 24.33 -19.98
C HIS A 27 -5.83 23.89 -19.98
N VAL A 28 -5.19 23.77 -21.16
CA VAL A 28 -3.77 23.45 -21.29
C VAL A 28 -2.93 24.68 -20.98
N ILE A 29 -3.40 25.88 -21.33
CA ILE A 29 -2.72 27.14 -20.96
C ILE A 29 -2.71 27.29 -19.42
N ASP A 30 -3.84 27.05 -18.76
CA ASP A 30 -3.94 27.11 -17.30
C ASP A 30 -3.03 26.07 -16.62
N GLU A 31 -2.93 24.87 -17.19
CA GLU A 31 -2.02 23.81 -16.75
C GLU A 31 -0.55 24.23 -16.83
N LEU A 32 -0.10 24.68 -18.01
CA LEU A 32 1.25 25.18 -18.23
C LEU A 32 1.59 26.35 -17.29
N THR A 33 0.63 27.25 -17.07
CA THR A 33 0.82 28.38 -16.16
C THR A 33 1.02 27.91 -14.72
N ALA A 34 0.23 26.94 -14.25
CA ALA A 34 0.37 26.36 -12.92
C ALA A 34 1.71 25.63 -12.76
N GLU A 35 2.14 24.84 -13.75
CA GLU A 35 3.44 24.17 -13.78
C GLU A 35 4.61 25.17 -13.71
N GLN A 36 4.55 26.25 -14.51
CA GLN A 36 5.57 27.30 -14.48
C GLN A 36 5.60 27.99 -13.12
N CYS A 37 4.44 28.29 -12.51
CA CYS A 37 4.38 28.83 -11.16
C CYS A 37 5.00 27.87 -10.14
N ALA A 38 4.67 26.58 -10.20
CA ALA A 38 5.23 25.58 -9.29
C ALA A 38 6.76 25.50 -9.39
N SER A 39 7.33 25.61 -10.60
CA SER A 39 8.79 25.63 -10.79
C SER A 39 9.47 26.86 -10.16
N LEU A 40 8.75 27.98 -10.09
CA LEU A 40 9.23 29.25 -9.55
C LEU A 40 9.05 29.36 -8.02
N CYS A 41 8.53 28.33 -7.35
CA CYS A 41 8.44 28.29 -5.88
C CYS A 41 9.81 28.46 -5.20
N THR A 42 10.88 28.03 -5.87
CA THR A 42 12.28 28.20 -5.44
C THR A 42 12.71 29.66 -5.39
N LYS A 43 12.04 30.56 -6.10
CA LYS A 43 12.31 32.00 -6.08
C LYS A 43 11.49 32.73 -5.02
N HIS A 44 10.22 32.37 -4.86
CA HIS A 44 9.34 32.92 -3.83
C HIS A 44 8.17 31.97 -3.59
N VAL A 45 7.79 31.77 -2.33
CA VAL A 45 6.74 30.81 -1.94
C VAL A 45 5.36 31.15 -2.52
N ASP A 46 5.05 32.43 -2.73
CA ASP A 46 3.77 32.86 -3.32
C ASP A 46 3.52 32.33 -4.73
N TYR A 47 4.57 31.95 -5.47
CA TYR A 47 4.40 31.25 -6.73
C TYR A 47 3.76 29.87 -6.54
N ALA A 48 4.02 29.17 -5.43
CA ALA A 48 3.35 27.91 -5.10
C ALA A 48 1.86 28.13 -4.78
N THR A 49 1.53 29.21 -4.05
CA THR A 49 0.14 29.61 -3.79
C THR A 49 -0.59 30.01 -5.07
N LEU A 50 0.08 30.70 -5.99
CA LEU A 50 -0.49 31.01 -7.30
C LEU A 50 -0.70 29.75 -8.13
N ALA A 51 0.27 28.82 -8.14
CA ALA A 51 0.18 27.54 -8.83
C ALA A 51 -1.05 26.75 -8.37
N SER A 52 -1.25 26.63 -7.04
CA SER A 52 -2.40 25.91 -6.49
C SER A 52 -3.73 26.57 -6.87
N ARG A 53 -3.82 27.91 -6.78
CA ARG A 53 -5.04 28.65 -7.18
C ARG A 53 -5.38 28.48 -8.65
N ILE A 54 -4.38 28.52 -9.54
CA ILE A 54 -4.60 28.35 -10.98
C ILE A 54 -5.09 26.93 -11.28
N ILE A 55 -4.42 25.90 -10.73
CA ILE A 55 -4.80 24.52 -11.05
C ILE A 55 -6.17 24.14 -10.50
N VAL A 56 -6.51 24.60 -9.28
CA VAL A 56 -7.84 24.40 -8.70
C VAL A 56 -8.91 25.12 -9.53
N SER A 57 -8.65 26.38 -9.94
CA SER A 57 -9.57 27.10 -10.82
C SER A 57 -9.75 26.40 -12.17
N ASN A 58 -8.69 25.87 -12.76
CA ASN A 58 -8.76 25.09 -13.99
C ASN A 58 -9.63 23.84 -13.80
N ASN A 59 -9.44 23.10 -12.70
CA ASN A 59 -10.29 21.96 -12.38
C ASN A 59 -11.76 22.35 -12.25
N HIS A 60 -12.07 23.45 -11.57
CA HIS A 60 -13.44 23.95 -11.42
C HIS A 60 -14.09 24.31 -12.76
N LYS A 61 -13.35 24.90 -13.71
CA LYS A 61 -13.86 25.21 -15.07
C LYS A 61 -14.17 23.94 -15.89
N ASN A 62 -13.51 22.83 -15.59
CA ASN A 62 -13.61 21.60 -16.38
C ASN A 62 -14.48 20.50 -15.75
N THR A 63 -15.03 20.75 -14.55
CA THR A 63 -15.87 19.83 -13.77
C THR A 63 -17.21 20.47 -13.39
N SER A 64 -18.24 19.67 -13.10
CA SER A 64 -19.52 20.22 -12.63
C SER A 64 -19.33 20.95 -11.30
N SER A 65 -20.14 21.98 -11.09
CA SER A 65 -20.21 22.72 -9.83
C SER A 65 -21.11 22.06 -8.79
N LYS A 66 -21.90 21.05 -9.18
CA LYS A 66 -22.77 20.30 -8.26
C LYS A 66 -22.21 18.90 -8.02
N PHE A 67 -22.28 18.47 -6.77
CA PHE A 67 -21.87 17.12 -6.39
C PHE A 67 -22.86 16.08 -6.90
N SER A 68 -24.15 16.34 -6.78
CA SER A 68 -25.22 15.47 -7.29
C SER A 68 -25.04 15.12 -8.77
N GLU A 69 -24.77 16.12 -9.63
CA GLU A 69 -24.52 15.91 -11.06
C GLU A 69 -23.27 15.06 -11.34
N ALA A 70 -22.19 15.30 -10.58
CA ALA A 70 -20.98 14.49 -10.68
C ALA A 70 -21.24 13.03 -10.29
N MET A 71 -21.98 12.79 -9.20
CA MET A 71 -22.31 11.44 -8.74
C MET A 71 -23.27 10.73 -9.71
N SER A 72 -24.27 11.41 -10.26
CA SER A 72 -25.14 10.83 -11.29
C SER A 72 -24.36 10.44 -12.54
N THR A 73 -23.38 11.25 -12.96
CA THR A 73 -22.49 10.90 -14.09
C THR A 73 -21.66 9.64 -13.81
N LEU A 74 -21.23 9.43 -12.56
CA LEU A 74 -20.47 8.24 -12.15
C LEU A 74 -21.37 6.99 -12.02
N TYR A 75 -22.62 7.16 -11.63
CA TYR A 75 -23.59 6.08 -11.55
C TYR A 75 -24.07 5.67 -12.95
N ASP A 76 -24.50 6.62 -13.77
CA ASP A 76 -24.99 6.38 -15.13
C ASP A 76 -23.88 6.01 -16.14
N PHE A 77 -22.64 5.79 -15.66
CA PHE A 77 -21.51 5.45 -16.51
C PHE A 77 -21.81 4.19 -17.33
N ARG A 78 -21.53 4.29 -18.63
CA ARG A 78 -21.60 3.19 -19.57
C ARG A 78 -20.21 2.88 -20.11
N ASP A 79 -19.92 1.60 -20.25
CA ASP A 79 -18.64 1.14 -20.79
C ASP A 79 -18.54 1.36 -22.30
N ILE A 80 -17.42 0.91 -22.90
CA ILE A 80 -17.17 1.03 -24.34
C ILE A 80 -18.17 0.26 -25.22
N HIS A 81 -18.99 -0.61 -24.63
CA HIS A 81 -20.02 -1.40 -25.28
C HIS A 81 -21.44 -0.88 -24.97
N ASP A 82 -21.55 0.33 -24.43
CA ASP A 82 -22.79 0.96 -23.98
C ASP A 82 -23.53 0.17 -22.88
N VAL A 83 -22.82 -0.71 -22.16
CA VAL A 83 -23.38 -1.45 -21.03
C VAL A 83 -23.29 -0.57 -19.79
N HIS A 84 -24.40 -0.46 -19.06
CA HIS A 84 -24.43 0.25 -17.78
C HIS A 84 -23.49 -0.42 -16.78
N ALA A 85 -22.43 0.29 -16.39
CA ALA A 85 -21.33 -0.20 -15.59
C ALA A 85 -21.02 0.79 -14.45
N PRO A 86 -21.97 1.03 -13.53
CA PRO A 86 -21.89 2.10 -12.54
C PRO A 86 -20.59 2.02 -11.72
N ILE A 87 -19.94 3.18 -11.54
CA ILE A 87 -18.76 3.28 -10.67
C ILE A 87 -19.19 3.27 -9.20
N LEU A 88 -20.29 3.98 -8.90
CA LEU A 88 -20.88 4.06 -7.57
C LEU A 88 -21.78 2.85 -7.27
N HIS A 89 -21.83 2.43 -6.01
CA HIS A 89 -22.79 1.42 -5.56
C HIS A 89 -24.21 1.98 -5.57
N GLU A 90 -25.20 1.19 -6.00
CA GLU A 90 -26.59 1.63 -6.14
C GLU A 90 -27.18 2.19 -4.84
N ASP A 91 -27.03 1.48 -3.72
CA ASP A 91 -27.52 1.96 -2.43
C ASP A 91 -26.94 3.33 -2.04
N ILE A 92 -25.65 3.56 -2.31
CA ILE A 92 -24.99 4.80 -1.97
C ILE A 92 -25.47 5.92 -2.88
N TRP A 93 -25.59 5.66 -4.18
CA TRP A 93 -26.17 6.61 -5.13
C TRP A 93 -27.60 7.00 -4.76
N ARG A 94 -28.44 6.04 -4.34
CA ARG A 94 -29.81 6.33 -3.89
C ARG A 94 -29.84 7.26 -2.67
N ILE A 95 -28.92 7.08 -1.72
CA ILE A 95 -28.79 7.99 -0.58
C ILE A 95 -28.39 9.39 -1.06
N MET A 96 -27.41 9.48 -1.96
CA MET A 96 -26.97 10.75 -2.53
C MET A 96 -28.09 11.47 -3.29
N GLU A 97 -28.90 10.73 -4.06
CA GLU A 97 -30.04 11.30 -4.80
C GLU A 97 -31.16 11.76 -3.85
N ASN A 98 -31.47 10.98 -2.81
CA ASN A 98 -32.50 11.32 -1.83
C ASN A 98 -32.15 12.59 -1.02
N HIS A 99 -30.86 12.81 -0.75
CA HIS A 99 -30.35 13.95 0.02
C HIS A 99 -29.64 15.00 -0.85
N LYS A 100 -29.87 15.02 -2.16
CA LYS A 100 -29.04 15.78 -3.10
C LYS A 100 -28.93 17.27 -2.79
N ASP A 101 -30.04 17.91 -2.43
CA ASP A 101 -30.07 19.34 -2.14
C ASP A 101 -29.31 19.64 -0.84
N GLU A 102 -29.42 18.76 0.15
CA GLU A 102 -28.71 18.90 1.42
C GLU A 102 -27.20 18.72 1.21
N LEU A 103 -26.80 17.66 0.48
CA LEU A 103 -25.40 17.33 0.18
C LEU A 103 -24.72 18.37 -0.72
N ASP A 104 -25.41 18.90 -1.74
CA ASP A 104 -24.87 19.97 -2.58
C ASP A 104 -24.64 21.26 -1.76
N ASN A 105 -25.53 21.57 -0.81
CA ASN A 105 -25.41 22.74 0.06
C ASN A 105 -24.38 22.58 1.20
N MET A 106 -23.96 21.35 1.53
CA MET A 106 -22.90 21.11 2.51
C MET A 106 -21.51 21.51 2.01
N ILE A 107 -21.30 21.50 0.69
CA ILE A 107 -19.97 21.66 0.11
C ILE A 107 -19.51 23.12 0.14
N ASP A 108 -18.30 23.30 0.65
CA ASP A 108 -17.56 24.55 0.58
C ASP A 108 -16.40 24.39 -0.42
N TYR A 109 -16.60 24.88 -1.66
CA TYR A 109 -15.61 24.77 -2.72
C TYR A 109 -14.39 25.67 -2.51
N ASP A 110 -14.44 26.66 -1.61
CA ASP A 110 -13.26 27.46 -1.28
C ASP A 110 -12.19 26.61 -0.58
N ARG A 111 -12.58 25.48 0.01
CA ARG A 111 -11.66 24.52 0.65
C ARG A 111 -10.78 23.78 -0.35
N ASP A 112 -11.11 23.74 -1.64
CA ASP A 112 -10.18 23.20 -2.65
C ASP A 112 -8.89 24.04 -2.73
N TYR A 113 -8.95 25.34 -2.43
CA TYR A 113 -7.78 26.22 -2.39
C TYR A 113 -6.89 26.03 -1.16
N LEU A 114 -7.29 25.18 -0.19
CA LEU A 114 -6.44 24.78 0.93
C LEU A 114 -5.38 23.74 0.50
N ILE A 115 -5.55 23.13 -0.67
CA ILE A 115 -4.65 22.11 -1.21
C ILE A 115 -3.56 22.79 -2.02
N ASP A 116 -2.31 22.41 -1.79
CA ASP A 116 -1.19 22.92 -2.57
C ASP A 116 -1.12 22.27 -3.96
N TYR A 117 -0.22 22.78 -4.81
CA TYR A 117 -0.11 22.30 -6.19
C TYR A 117 0.21 20.78 -6.27
N PHE A 118 1.16 20.30 -5.47
CA PHE A 118 1.59 18.89 -5.50
C PHE A 118 0.55 17.94 -4.90
N GLY A 119 -0.13 18.37 -3.84
CA GLY A 119 -1.27 17.67 -3.25
C GLY A 119 -2.40 17.54 -4.27
N PHE A 120 -2.75 18.63 -4.97
CA PHE A 120 -3.76 18.59 -6.02
C PHE A 120 -3.35 17.63 -7.13
N LYS A 121 -2.11 17.69 -7.61
CA LYS A 121 -1.61 16.77 -8.66
C LYS A 121 -1.61 15.30 -8.24
N THR A 122 -1.39 15.04 -6.95
CA THR A 122 -1.51 13.69 -6.40
C THR A 122 -2.97 13.20 -6.45
N LEU A 123 -3.92 14.05 -6.04
CA LEU A 123 -5.35 13.74 -6.11
C LEU A 123 -5.81 13.53 -7.56
N GLU A 124 -5.42 14.44 -8.45
CA GLU A 124 -5.75 14.41 -9.87
C GLU A 124 -5.28 13.10 -10.54
N ARG A 125 -4.04 12.71 -10.27
CA ARG A 125 -3.43 11.53 -10.90
C ARG A 125 -4.12 10.24 -10.48
N ALA A 126 -4.47 10.08 -9.21
CA ALA A 126 -4.80 8.77 -8.65
C ALA A 126 -6.20 8.67 -8.01
N TYR A 127 -6.73 9.75 -7.44
CA TYR A 127 -7.86 9.71 -6.51
C TYR A 127 -9.17 10.21 -7.11
N LEU A 128 -9.15 11.31 -7.88
CA LEU A 128 -10.36 11.87 -8.48
C LEU A 128 -10.90 10.91 -9.55
N MET A 129 -12.19 10.57 -9.46
CA MET A 129 -12.81 9.63 -10.40
C MET A 129 -12.90 10.20 -11.81
N ARG A 130 -12.75 9.29 -12.78
CA ARG A 130 -12.73 9.61 -14.21
C ARG A 130 -13.72 8.75 -14.98
N CYS A 131 -14.42 9.38 -15.92
CA CYS A 131 -15.17 8.70 -16.96
C CYS A 131 -14.50 8.99 -18.30
N ASN A 132 -14.20 7.97 -19.10
CA ASN A 132 -13.55 8.13 -20.41
C ASN A 132 -12.26 9.00 -20.35
N LYS A 133 -11.44 8.77 -19.30
CA LYS A 133 -10.20 9.52 -18.97
C LYS A 133 -10.39 10.98 -18.54
N LYS A 134 -11.61 11.53 -18.60
CA LYS A 134 -11.95 12.87 -18.10
C LYS A 134 -12.27 12.83 -16.61
N ILE A 135 -11.73 13.78 -15.85
CA ILE A 135 -12.03 13.93 -14.42
C ILE A 135 -13.47 14.40 -14.25
N ILE A 136 -14.20 13.72 -13.38
CA ILE A 136 -15.59 14.06 -13.03
C ILE A 136 -15.64 14.76 -11.68
N GLU A 137 -14.82 14.32 -10.72
CA GLU A 137 -14.82 14.84 -9.35
C GLU A 137 -13.90 16.05 -9.17
N ARG A 138 -14.37 16.99 -8.34
CA ARG A 138 -13.53 17.93 -7.59
C ARG A 138 -13.01 17.27 -6.30
N PRO A 139 -11.95 17.80 -5.65
CA PRO A 139 -11.52 17.27 -4.36
C PRO A 139 -12.64 17.29 -3.31
N GLN A 140 -13.46 18.34 -3.23
CA GLN A 140 -14.62 18.34 -2.35
C GLN A 140 -15.64 17.23 -2.64
N HIS A 141 -15.87 16.90 -3.92
CA HIS A 141 -16.77 15.79 -4.29
C HIS A 141 -16.24 14.45 -3.77
N MET A 142 -14.93 14.22 -3.92
CA MET A 142 -14.28 13.03 -3.41
C MET A 142 -14.43 12.94 -1.88
N TRP A 143 -14.18 14.03 -1.14
CA TRP A 143 -14.34 14.03 0.33
C TRP A 143 -15.77 13.71 0.76
N LEU A 144 -16.77 14.33 0.11
CA LEU A 144 -18.17 14.08 0.46
C LEU A 144 -18.61 12.67 0.06
N ARG A 145 -18.19 12.16 -1.11
CA ARG A 145 -18.43 10.76 -1.50
C ARG A 145 -17.86 9.80 -0.47
N VAL A 146 -16.65 10.04 0.03
CA VAL A 146 -16.03 9.20 1.07
C VAL A 146 -16.86 9.23 2.35
N ALA A 147 -17.27 10.42 2.81
CA ALA A 147 -18.09 10.58 4.01
C ALA A 147 -19.43 9.85 3.89
N VAL A 148 -20.16 10.02 2.77
CA VAL A 148 -21.41 9.29 2.49
C VAL A 148 -21.15 7.78 2.39
N GLY A 149 -20.05 7.37 1.76
CA GLY A 149 -19.67 5.96 1.65
C GLY A 149 -19.43 5.28 3.00
N ILE A 150 -19.00 6.03 4.02
CA ILE A 150 -18.76 5.55 5.39
C ILE A 150 -20.05 5.59 6.22
N HIS A 151 -20.71 6.75 6.26
CA HIS A 151 -21.80 7.02 7.20
C HIS A 151 -23.21 6.77 6.64
N ARG A 152 -23.33 6.60 5.32
CA ARG A 152 -24.59 6.28 4.62
C ARG A 152 -25.69 7.31 4.94
N ASN A 153 -26.78 6.88 5.57
CA ASN A 153 -27.95 7.71 5.89
C ASN A 153 -27.76 8.61 7.13
N ASP A 154 -26.65 8.47 7.86
CA ASP A 154 -26.36 9.36 8.99
C ASP A 154 -25.75 10.67 8.49
N ILE A 155 -26.63 11.59 8.06
CA ILE A 155 -26.25 12.83 7.39
C ILE A 155 -25.49 13.79 8.33
N GLU A 156 -25.78 13.75 9.63
CA GLU A 156 -25.03 14.52 10.63
C GLU A 156 -23.56 14.05 10.68
N ALA A 157 -23.34 12.73 10.76
CA ALA A 157 -21.99 12.16 10.72
C ALA A 157 -21.30 12.35 9.35
N VAL A 158 -22.04 12.30 8.24
CA VAL A 158 -21.51 12.66 6.91
C VAL A 158 -20.95 14.07 6.93
N LYS A 159 -21.71 15.04 7.44
CA LYS A 159 -21.31 16.44 7.50
C LYS A 159 -20.08 16.63 8.38
N GLU A 160 -20.07 16.05 9.57
CA GLU A 160 -18.93 16.13 10.50
C GLU A 160 -17.65 15.60 9.84
N THR A 161 -17.70 14.39 9.28
CA THR A 161 -16.55 13.77 8.62
C THR A 161 -16.10 14.54 7.39
N TYR A 162 -17.04 15.05 6.57
CA TYR A 162 -16.72 15.91 5.44
C TYR A 162 -16.01 17.20 5.88
N ASP A 163 -16.53 17.88 6.90
CA ASP A 163 -15.94 19.13 7.41
C ASP A 163 -14.51 18.90 7.90
N LEU A 164 -14.29 17.86 8.71
CA LEU A 164 -12.98 17.53 9.26
C LEU A 164 -11.96 17.14 8.18
N MET A 165 -12.36 16.34 7.18
CA MET A 165 -11.47 15.97 6.07
C MET A 165 -11.16 17.16 5.14
N SER A 166 -12.19 17.91 4.71
CA SER A 166 -12.02 19.02 3.77
C SER A 166 -11.23 20.20 4.37
N GLN A 167 -11.24 20.35 5.70
CA GLN A 167 -10.40 21.31 6.42
C GLN A 167 -9.02 20.76 6.81
N LYS A 168 -8.69 19.52 6.41
CA LYS A 168 -7.40 18.84 6.63
C LYS A 168 -7.08 18.50 8.09
N PHE A 169 -8.09 18.30 8.95
CA PHE A 169 -7.86 17.81 10.32
C PHE A 169 -7.39 16.35 10.33
N PHE A 170 -7.93 15.53 9.42
CA PHE A 170 -7.47 14.16 9.20
C PHE A 170 -7.73 13.74 7.74
N THR A 171 -7.23 12.58 7.36
CA THR A 171 -7.58 11.91 6.10
C THR A 171 -7.64 10.41 6.30
N HIS A 172 -8.54 9.73 5.58
CA HIS A 172 -8.54 8.27 5.55
C HIS A 172 -7.42 7.71 4.67
N ALA A 173 -7.09 6.43 4.87
CA ALA A 173 -6.10 5.74 4.06
C ALA A 173 -6.52 5.66 2.58
N THR A 174 -5.53 5.49 1.69
CA THR A 174 -5.74 5.48 0.24
C THR A 174 -6.89 4.58 -0.24
N PRO A 175 -7.03 3.31 0.21
CA PRO A 175 -8.11 2.44 -0.26
C PRO A 175 -9.50 2.96 0.13
N THR A 176 -9.63 3.61 1.29
CA THR A 176 -10.88 4.27 1.67
C THR A 176 -11.21 5.42 0.70
N LEU A 177 -10.23 6.25 0.35
CA LEU A 177 -10.44 7.36 -0.60
C LEU A 177 -10.81 6.87 -2.02
N PHE A 178 -10.21 5.76 -2.46
CA PHE A 178 -10.50 5.15 -3.76
C PHE A 178 -11.87 4.47 -3.81
N ASN A 179 -12.22 3.74 -2.76
CA ASN A 179 -13.28 2.72 -2.85
C ASN A 179 -14.54 3.06 -2.04
N ALA A 180 -14.51 4.06 -1.14
CA ALA A 180 -15.72 4.47 -0.44
C ALA A 180 -16.78 4.97 -1.44
N GLY A 181 -17.98 4.41 -1.32
CA GLY A 181 -19.11 4.68 -2.21
C GLY A 181 -19.11 3.92 -3.54
N THR A 182 -18.09 3.11 -3.85
CA THR A 182 -18.02 2.35 -5.11
C THR A 182 -18.67 0.98 -5.01
N GLN A 183 -18.88 0.32 -6.15
CA GLN A 183 -19.45 -1.02 -6.27
C GLN A 183 -18.77 -2.08 -5.37
N ARG A 184 -17.46 -1.94 -5.11
CA ARG A 184 -16.70 -2.85 -4.25
C ARG A 184 -15.87 -2.05 -3.26
N PRO A 185 -16.46 -1.68 -2.10
CA PRO A 185 -15.82 -0.79 -1.14
C PRO A 185 -14.79 -1.54 -0.29
N GLN A 186 -13.65 -1.91 -0.87
CA GLN A 186 -12.51 -2.43 -0.09
C GLN A 186 -11.76 -1.27 0.57
N LEU A 187 -12.09 -0.99 1.83
CA LEU A 187 -11.61 0.22 2.52
C LEU A 187 -10.31 -0.02 3.30
N SER A 188 -9.99 -1.29 3.60
CA SER A 188 -8.82 -1.69 4.38
C SER A 188 -7.57 -1.83 3.49
N SER A 189 -6.43 -1.40 4.02
CA SER A 189 -5.16 -1.33 3.25
C SER A 189 -4.25 -2.52 3.46
N CYS A 190 -4.22 -3.08 4.66
CA CYS A 190 -3.18 -4.02 5.07
C CYS A 190 -3.82 -5.32 5.53
N TYR A 191 -3.25 -6.44 5.09
CA TYR A 191 -3.67 -7.79 5.45
C TYR A 191 -2.46 -8.56 5.96
N LEU A 192 -2.67 -9.29 7.05
CA LEU A 192 -1.69 -10.23 7.58
C LEU A 192 -2.22 -11.64 7.33
N LEU A 193 -1.41 -12.45 6.67
CA LEU A 193 -1.71 -13.83 6.33
C LEU A 193 -0.66 -14.75 6.95
N GLY A 194 -1.12 -15.93 7.36
CA GLY A 194 -0.26 -17.07 7.59
C GLY A 194 -0.32 -18.01 6.42
N MET A 195 0.82 -18.61 6.08
CA MET A 195 0.84 -19.73 5.16
C MET A 195 -0.05 -20.85 5.72
N GLU A 196 -1.09 -21.22 4.97
CA GLU A 196 -2.17 -22.12 5.45
C GLU A 196 -1.64 -23.46 5.95
N SER A 197 -0.77 -24.11 5.18
CA SER A 197 -0.08 -25.34 5.56
C SER A 197 1.16 -25.58 4.71
N ASP A 198 2.06 -26.42 5.21
CA ASP A 198 3.26 -26.90 4.50
C ASP A 198 2.91 -28.00 3.47
N SER A 199 2.04 -27.65 2.54
CA SER A 199 1.54 -28.50 1.46
C SER A 199 1.35 -27.68 0.18
N ILE A 200 1.33 -28.35 -0.99
CA ILE A 200 1.06 -27.66 -2.26
C ILE A 200 -0.30 -26.97 -2.24
N ASP A 201 -1.33 -27.63 -1.71
CA ASP A 201 -2.67 -27.04 -1.63
C ASP A 201 -2.68 -25.80 -0.72
N GLY A 202 -2.06 -25.87 0.46
CA GLY A 202 -1.95 -24.73 1.36
C GLY A 202 -1.18 -23.55 0.76
N ILE A 203 -0.07 -23.83 0.06
CA ILE A 203 0.74 -22.81 -0.62
C ILE A 203 -0.06 -22.13 -1.74
N TYR A 204 -0.75 -22.89 -2.59
CA TYR A 204 -1.50 -22.33 -3.72
C TYR A 204 -2.81 -21.66 -3.30
N ASN A 205 -3.45 -22.13 -2.23
CA ASN A 205 -4.57 -21.42 -1.61
C ASN A 205 -4.13 -20.07 -1.05
N THR A 206 -3.04 -20.04 -0.29
CA THR A 206 -2.44 -18.79 0.23
C THR A 206 -2.09 -17.84 -0.92
N LEU A 207 -1.48 -18.34 -2.00
CA LEU A 207 -1.17 -17.55 -3.20
C LEU A 207 -2.41 -16.96 -3.86
N LYS A 208 -3.49 -17.75 -3.99
CA LYS A 208 -4.78 -17.31 -4.52
C LYS A 208 -5.40 -16.22 -3.67
N GLU A 209 -5.31 -16.32 -2.35
CA GLU A 209 -5.74 -15.25 -1.43
C GLU A 209 -4.90 -13.99 -1.62
N CYS A 210 -3.58 -14.11 -1.70
CA CYS A 210 -2.69 -12.98 -1.97
C CYS A 210 -3.05 -12.27 -3.28
N ALA A 211 -3.31 -13.03 -4.36
CA ALA A 211 -3.74 -12.47 -5.64
C ALA A 211 -5.08 -11.73 -5.53
N LYS A 212 -6.05 -12.27 -4.79
CA LYS A 212 -7.36 -11.63 -4.59
C LYS A 212 -7.24 -10.33 -3.79
N ILE A 213 -6.41 -10.30 -2.76
CA ILE A 213 -6.17 -9.11 -1.94
C ILE A 213 -5.43 -8.03 -2.76
N SER A 214 -4.36 -8.42 -3.47
CA SER A 214 -3.57 -7.50 -4.30
C SER A 214 -4.41 -6.84 -5.39
N LYS A 215 -5.32 -7.59 -6.03
CA LYS A 215 -6.24 -7.08 -7.06
C LYS A 215 -6.98 -5.81 -6.63
N TRP A 216 -7.31 -5.70 -5.34
CA TRP A 216 -8.06 -4.57 -4.77
C TRP A 216 -7.20 -3.60 -3.96
N ALA A 217 -5.91 -3.51 -4.28
CA ALA A 217 -4.96 -2.59 -3.66
C ALA A 217 -4.65 -2.86 -2.18
N GLY A 218 -4.81 -4.09 -1.71
CA GLY A 218 -4.33 -4.51 -0.40
C GLY A 218 -2.83 -4.82 -0.41
N GLY A 219 -2.10 -4.28 0.56
CA GLY A 219 -0.74 -4.71 0.90
C GLY A 219 -0.79 -5.93 1.83
N ILE A 220 0.20 -6.81 1.71
CA ILE A 220 0.18 -8.13 2.38
C ILE A 220 1.45 -8.32 3.20
N GLY A 221 1.30 -8.66 4.48
CA GLY A 221 2.33 -9.33 5.27
C GLY A 221 2.02 -10.83 5.32
N LEU A 222 2.96 -11.67 4.89
CA LEU A 222 2.79 -13.13 4.86
C LEU A 222 3.90 -13.79 5.68
N HIS A 223 3.54 -14.49 6.76
CA HIS A 223 4.52 -15.32 7.45
C HIS A 223 4.61 -16.71 6.83
N ILE A 224 5.85 -17.21 6.67
CA ILE A 224 6.15 -18.51 6.04
C ILE A 224 6.93 -19.45 6.97
N HIS A 225 6.90 -19.18 8.28
CA HIS A 225 7.69 -19.90 9.30
C HIS A 225 7.48 -21.42 9.31
N ASN A 226 6.32 -21.88 8.85
CA ASN A 226 5.88 -23.27 8.83
C ASN A 226 6.25 -24.02 7.55
N VAL A 227 6.79 -23.36 6.51
CA VAL A 227 7.18 -24.02 5.26
C VAL A 227 8.49 -24.78 5.45
N ARG A 228 8.57 -26.04 5.02
CA ARG A 228 9.78 -26.84 5.21
C ARG A 228 10.98 -26.28 4.44
N ALA A 229 12.16 -26.36 5.07
CA ALA A 229 13.42 -25.93 4.48
C ALA A 229 13.91 -26.87 3.36
N GLY A 230 14.86 -26.39 2.55
CA GLY A 230 15.55 -27.17 1.53
C GLY A 230 16.22 -28.41 2.11
N GLY A 231 16.24 -29.52 1.36
CA GLY A 231 16.83 -30.77 1.87
C GLY A 231 15.90 -31.62 2.74
N SER A 232 14.71 -31.11 3.10
CA SER A 232 13.73 -31.83 3.92
C SER A 232 12.97 -32.89 3.12
N HIS A 233 12.60 -34.00 3.76
CA HIS A 233 11.91 -35.10 3.10
C HIS A 233 10.46 -34.74 2.72
N ILE A 234 10.01 -35.20 1.55
CA ILE A 234 8.63 -35.06 1.11
C ILE A 234 7.92 -36.41 1.21
N ARG A 235 7.03 -36.54 2.20
CA ARG A 235 6.15 -37.69 2.37
C ARG A 235 5.23 -37.81 1.14
N GLY A 236 5.11 -39.01 0.57
CA GLY A 236 4.25 -39.29 -0.59
C GLY A 236 4.99 -39.34 -1.93
N THR A 237 5.80 -38.33 -2.26
CA THR A 237 6.61 -38.34 -3.50
C THR A 237 8.00 -38.96 -3.33
N ASN A 238 8.40 -39.23 -2.07
CA ASN A 238 9.73 -39.74 -1.71
C ASN A 238 10.89 -38.85 -2.21
N GLY A 239 10.61 -37.57 -2.43
CA GLY A 239 11.57 -36.58 -2.89
C GLY A 239 12.14 -35.71 -1.76
N THR A 240 12.91 -34.71 -2.17
CA THR A 240 13.53 -33.71 -1.30
C THR A 240 12.97 -32.33 -1.61
N SER A 241 12.67 -31.53 -0.59
CA SER A 241 12.20 -30.15 -0.73
C SER A 241 13.28 -29.27 -1.36
N ASN A 242 12.85 -28.39 -2.26
CA ASN A 242 13.69 -27.35 -2.84
C ASN A 242 13.75 -26.08 -1.95
N GLY A 243 13.10 -26.10 -0.79
CA GLY A 243 13.07 -24.98 0.15
C GLY A 243 12.18 -23.82 -0.28
N ILE A 244 12.37 -22.68 0.38
CA ILE A 244 11.49 -21.51 0.22
C ILE A 244 11.75 -20.72 -1.07
N VAL A 245 12.94 -20.80 -1.66
CA VAL A 245 13.34 -19.93 -2.78
C VAL A 245 12.45 -20.12 -4.02
N PRO A 246 12.21 -21.35 -4.54
CA PRO A 246 11.32 -21.54 -5.68
C PRO A 246 9.88 -21.13 -5.38
N MET A 247 9.39 -21.40 -4.16
CA MET A 247 8.06 -20.97 -3.72
C MET A 247 7.94 -19.45 -3.78
N LEU A 248 8.89 -18.72 -3.21
CA LEU A 248 8.86 -17.26 -3.18
C LEU A 248 9.01 -16.64 -4.56
N ARG A 249 9.65 -17.31 -5.53
CA ARG A 249 9.63 -16.88 -6.93
C ARG A 249 8.22 -16.90 -7.55
N VAL A 250 7.39 -17.87 -7.17
CA VAL A 250 5.98 -17.90 -7.60
C VAL A 250 5.23 -16.69 -7.03
N PHE A 251 5.37 -16.42 -5.73
CA PHE A 251 4.79 -15.22 -5.08
C PHE A 251 5.29 -13.93 -5.72
N ASN A 252 6.59 -13.85 -6.07
CA ASN A 252 7.17 -12.70 -6.75
C ASN A 252 6.50 -12.45 -8.11
N MET A 253 6.34 -13.49 -8.93
CA MET A 253 5.70 -13.36 -10.24
C MET A 253 4.22 -13.00 -10.11
N THR A 254 3.53 -13.51 -9.10
CA THR A 254 2.16 -13.10 -8.80
C THR A 254 2.06 -11.64 -8.37
N ALA A 255 2.97 -11.14 -7.53
CA ALA A 255 3.01 -9.74 -7.12
C ALA A 255 3.19 -8.79 -8.32
N ARG A 256 4.01 -9.19 -9.31
CA ARG A 256 4.19 -8.44 -10.57
C ARG A 256 2.98 -8.52 -11.49
N TYR A 257 2.35 -9.70 -11.59
CA TYR A 257 1.23 -9.93 -12.50
C TYR A 257 -0.04 -9.21 -12.03
N VAL A 258 -0.33 -9.26 -10.72
CA VAL A 258 -1.51 -8.63 -10.14
C VAL A 258 -1.14 -7.25 -9.59
N ASP A 259 -0.90 -6.31 -10.51
CA ASP A 259 -0.75 -4.91 -10.16
C ASP A 259 -2.07 -4.35 -9.60
N GLN A 260 -1.97 -3.46 -8.62
CA GLN A 260 -3.11 -2.98 -7.87
C GLN A 260 -3.95 -2.04 -8.74
N GLY A 261 -5.17 -2.47 -9.08
CA GLY A 261 -6.19 -1.60 -9.67
C GLY A 261 -5.90 -1.11 -11.10
N GLY A 262 -5.20 -1.89 -11.94
CA GLY A 262 -4.93 -1.55 -13.34
C GLY A 262 -3.78 -0.55 -13.50
N GLY A 263 -2.66 -0.82 -12.80
CA GLY A 263 -1.46 0.02 -12.83
C GLY A 263 -1.47 1.24 -11.92
N LYS A 264 -2.42 1.35 -10.97
CA LYS A 264 -2.42 2.46 -10.00
C LYS A 264 -1.28 2.33 -8.98
N ARG A 265 -0.95 1.11 -8.55
CA ARG A 265 0.16 0.78 -7.65
C ARG A 265 0.72 -0.63 -7.91
N ASN A 266 1.98 -0.85 -7.56
CA ASN A 266 2.56 -2.19 -7.62
C ASN A 266 2.02 -3.05 -6.47
N GLY A 267 1.81 -4.35 -6.73
CA GLY A 267 1.56 -5.32 -5.65
C GLY A 267 2.74 -5.33 -4.68
N SER A 268 2.46 -5.40 -3.37
CA SER A 268 3.48 -5.36 -2.32
C SER A 268 3.22 -6.43 -1.28
N PHE A 269 4.09 -7.44 -1.27
CA PHE A 269 4.08 -8.54 -0.30
C PHE A 269 5.35 -8.45 0.55
N ALA A 270 5.19 -8.36 1.86
CA ALA A 270 6.28 -8.49 2.83
C ALA A 270 6.26 -9.90 3.42
N ILE A 271 7.32 -10.66 3.16
CA ILE A 271 7.48 -12.02 3.63
C ILE A 271 8.19 -12.00 4.98
N TYR A 272 7.61 -12.66 5.98
CA TYR A 272 8.14 -12.75 7.33
C TYR A 272 8.75 -14.13 7.58
N MET A 273 9.97 -14.14 8.10
CA MET A 273 10.66 -15.37 8.52
C MET A 273 11.36 -15.23 9.87
N GLU A 274 11.32 -16.26 10.70
CA GLU A 274 12.09 -16.29 11.94
C GLU A 274 13.54 -16.73 11.67
N PRO A 275 14.54 -16.16 12.39
CA PRO A 275 15.95 -16.37 12.08
C PRO A 275 16.48 -17.78 12.40
N TRP A 276 15.68 -18.65 13.03
CA TRP A 276 16.03 -20.07 13.23
C TRP A 276 15.73 -20.93 12.00
N HIS A 277 15.04 -20.42 10.98
CA HIS A 277 14.69 -21.21 9.82
C HIS A 277 15.94 -21.61 9.01
N ALA A 278 16.03 -22.86 8.57
CA ALA A 278 17.23 -23.38 7.88
C ALA A 278 17.54 -22.69 6.53
N ASP A 279 16.54 -22.13 5.86
CA ASP A 279 16.74 -21.35 4.62
C ASP A 279 16.98 -19.83 4.89
N ILE A 280 17.32 -19.43 6.12
CA ILE A 280 17.47 -18.00 6.48
C ILE A 280 18.54 -17.26 5.68
N GLU A 281 19.66 -17.91 5.36
CA GLU A 281 20.72 -17.26 4.59
C GLU A 281 20.28 -17.00 3.15
N ASP A 282 19.62 -17.97 2.51
CA ASP A 282 19.06 -17.81 1.16
C ASP A 282 17.97 -16.72 1.14
N PHE A 283 17.15 -16.65 2.19
CA PHE A 283 16.13 -15.61 2.35
C PHE A 283 16.73 -14.20 2.37
N LEU A 284 17.88 -14.02 3.03
CA LEU A 284 18.59 -12.73 3.08
C LEU A 284 19.20 -12.33 1.73
N ASP A 285 19.42 -13.30 0.83
CA ASP A 285 20.00 -13.08 -0.49
C ASP A 285 18.95 -12.80 -1.59
N LEU A 286 17.67 -13.11 -1.35
CA LEU A 286 16.61 -13.04 -2.37
C LEU A 286 16.42 -11.66 -3.02
N LYS A 287 16.72 -10.58 -2.30
CA LYS A 287 16.59 -9.19 -2.80
C LYS A 287 17.89 -8.61 -3.34
N LYS A 288 19.03 -9.32 -3.23
CA LYS A 288 20.32 -8.81 -3.68
C LYS A 288 20.33 -8.58 -5.20
N ASN A 289 21.04 -7.54 -5.63
CA ASN A 289 21.11 -7.19 -7.06
C ASN A 289 22.03 -8.12 -7.84
N HIS A 290 23.05 -8.69 -7.19
CA HIS A 290 24.01 -9.62 -7.77
C HIS A 290 23.69 -11.09 -7.43
N GLY A 291 24.37 -12.02 -8.10
CA GLY A 291 24.22 -13.48 -7.95
C GLY A 291 23.26 -14.09 -8.96
N ASP A 292 22.85 -15.34 -8.72
CA ASP A 292 22.03 -16.13 -9.65
C ASP A 292 20.57 -15.65 -9.66
N GLU A 293 20.05 -15.30 -10.85
CA GLU A 293 18.67 -14.86 -11.06
C GLU A 293 17.63 -15.91 -10.65
N GLU A 294 17.96 -17.20 -10.75
CA GLU A 294 17.06 -18.27 -10.32
C GLU A 294 16.89 -18.34 -8.79
N MET A 295 17.74 -17.62 -8.06
CA MET A 295 17.75 -17.50 -6.60
C MET A 295 17.29 -16.12 -6.12
N ARG A 296 16.49 -15.39 -6.92
CA ARG A 296 16.06 -14.02 -6.61
C ARG A 296 14.56 -13.82 -6.72
N ALA A 297 14.04 -12.95 -5.86
CA ALA A 297 12.63 -12.52 -5.83
C ALA A 297 12.53 -11.05 -5.38
N ARG A 298 13.03 -10.14 -6.22
CA ARG A 298 13.29 -8.73 -5.86
C ARG A 298 12.04 -7.87 -5.67
N ASP A 299 10.91 -8.27 -6.27
CA ASP A 299 9.63 -7.56 -6.17
C ASP A 299 8.94 -7.81 -4.83
N LEU A 300 9.40 -8.81 -4.06
CA LEU A 300 8.97 -9.03 -2.69
C LEU A 300 9.77 -8.15 -1.71
N PHE A 301 9.17 -7.89 -0.55
CA PHE A 301 9.83 -7.32 0.61
C PHE A 301 10.08 -8.42 1.64
N TYR A 302 11.11 -8.24 2.46
CA TYR A 302 11.56 -9.24 3.41
C TYR A 302 11.58 -8.64 4.82
N ALA A 303 11.18 -9.44 5.80
CA ALA A 303 11.10 -9.07 7.19
C ALA A 303 11.53 -10.24 8.08
N LEU A 304 12.28 -9.93 9.13
CA LEU A 304 12.64 -10.88 10.17
C LEU A 304 11.72 -10.71 11.36
N TRP A 305 11.24 -11.85 11.85
CA TRP A 305 10.45 -11.98 13.08
C TRP A 305 11.36 -12.58 14.15
N ILE A 306 12.01 -11.72 14.92
CA ILE A 306 13.21 -12.05 15.71
C ILE A 306 12.83 -12.37 17.15
N PRO A 307 13.08 -13.59 17.66
CA PRO A 307 12.97 -13.89 19.08
C PRO A 307 14.12 -13.22 19.85
N SER A 308 13.86 -12.85 21.10
CA SER A 308 14.83 -12.21 22.01
C SER A 308 16.05 -13.11 22.22
N LEU A 309 15.85 -14.42 22.31
CA LEU A 309 16.92 -15.41 22.40
C LEU A 309 17.98 -15.26 21.30
N PHE A 310 17.58 -14.95 20.06
CA PHE A 310 18.55 -14.72 18.97
C PHE A 310 19.44 -13.52 19.28
N MET A 311 18.84 -12.41 19.74
CA MET A 311 19.58 -11.20 20.08
C MET A 311 20.50 -11.40 21.29
N GLU A 312 20.08 -12.18 22.29
CA GLU A 312 20.92 -12.56 23.42
C GLU A 312 22.13 -13.38 22.97
N LYS A 313 21.92 -14.36 22.09
CA LYS A 313 23.00 -15.18 21.52
C LYS A 313 23.96 -14.37 20.67
N VAL A 314 23.48 -13.38 19.91
CA VAL A 314 24.32 -12.42 19.19
C VAL A 314 25.21 -11.62 20.16
N LYS A 315 24.61 -11.12 21.24
CA LYS A 315 25.32 -10.34 22.27
C LYS A 315 26.44 -11.17 22.92
N ASN A 316 26.13 -12.41 23.30
CA ASN A 316 27.02 -13.31 24.02
C ASN A 316 27.99 -14.10 23.14
N ASP A 317 27.94 -13.95 21.81
CA ASP A 317 28.78 -14.70 20.85
C ASP A 317 28.56 -16.22 20.85
N GLU A 318 27.31 -16.61 21.05
CA GLU A 318 26.89 -18.00 21.17
C GLU A 318 26.56 -18.64 19.81
N GLU A 319 26.40 -19.96 19.84
CA GLU A 319 25.91 -20.72 18.69
C GLU A 319 24.41 -20.54 18.50
N TRP A 320 24.02 -20.47 17.23
CA TRP A 320 22.65 -20.45 16.74
C TRP A 320 22.41 -21.67 15.85
N HIS A 321 21.35 -22.40 16.19
CA HIS A 321 20.93 -23.61 15.51
C HIS A 321 19.76 -23.31 14.58
N LEU A 322 19.87 -23.82 13.36
CA LEU A 322 18.85 -23.68 12.33
C LEU A 322 18.05 -24.97 12.18
N PHE A 323 16.74 -24.84 12.00
CA PHE A 323 15.78 -25.94 11.99
C PHE A 323 14.88 -25.91 10.75
N CYS A 324 14.36 -27.08 10.40
CA CYS A 324 13.21 -27.19 9.51
C CYS A 324 11.93 -27.34 10.35
N PRO A 325 10.86 -26.58 10.07
CA PRO A 325 9.61 -26.65 10.82
C PRO A 325 8.90 -28.02 10.74
N ASP A 326 9.12 -28.82 9.69
CA ASP A 326 8.59 -30.21 9.62
C ASP A 326 9.25 -31.13 10.67
N LYS A 327 10.51 -30.88 11.03
CA LYS A 327 11.23 -31.64 12.08
C LYS A 327 11.04 -31.04 13.46
N CYS A 328 10.95 -29.71 13.55
CA CYS A 328 10.88 -28.95 14.79
C CYS A 328 9.60 -28.07 14.80
N PRO A 329 8.41 -28.68 14.84
CA PRO A 329 7.15 -27.93 14.79
C PRO A 329 6.92 -27.11 16.06
N GLY A 330 6.07 -26.08 15.98
CA GLY A 330 5.63 -25.29 17.14
C GLY A 330 6.53 -24.12 17.53
N LEU A 331 7.75 -24.00 16.99
CA LEU A 331 8.62 -22.84 17.26
C LEU A 331 7.98 -21.51 16.84
N ALA A 332 7.16 -21.50 15.79
CA ALA A 332 6.44 -20.30 15.36
C ALA A 332 5.22 -19.98 16.23
N ASP A 333 4.73 -20.97 16.99
CA ASP A 333 3.46 -20.92 17.73
C ASP A 333 3.65 -20.63 19.23
N CYS A 334 4.89 -20.38 19.66
CA CYS A 334 5.24 -19.95 21.02
C CYS A 334 6.20 -18.76 20.99
N TYR A 335 6.32 -18.04 22.09
CA TYR A 335 7.19 -16.86 22.25
C TYR A 335 7.74 -16.79 23.69
N GLY A 336 8.72 -15.92 23.93
CA GLY A 336 9.32 -15.73 25.25
C GLY A 336 9.91 -17.03 25.82
N GLU A 337 9.69 -17.28 27.11
CA GLU A 337 10.23 -18.46 27.83
C GLU A 337 9.82 -19.79 27.18
N ASP A 338 8.57 -19.92 26.70
CA ASP A 338 8.08 -21.15 26.05
C ASP A 338 8.85 -21.44 24.74
N PHE A 339 9.18 -20.39 23.99
CA PHE A 339 10.03 -20.50 22.81
C PHE A 339 11.44 -20.95 23.17
N GLU A 340 12.04 -20.37 24.21
CA GLU A 340 13.38 -20.73 24.65
C GLU A 340 13.48 -22.19 25.10
N VAL A 341 12.50 -22.65 25.87
CA VAL A 341 12.42 -24.05 26.32
C VAL A 341 12.32 -24.99 25.12
N LEU A 342 11.43 -24.71 24.17
CA LEU A 342 11.23 -25.56 22.99
C LEU A 342 12.45 -25.55 22.07
N TYR A 343 13.04 -24.38 21.84
CA TYR A 343 14.26 -24.23 21.05
C TYR A 343 15.41 -25.05 21.63
N ASN A 344 15.69 -24.91 22.94
CA ASN A 344 16.79 -25.61 23.60
C ASN A 344 16.55 -27.12 23.70
N LYS A 345 15.29 -27.57 23.78
CA LYS A 345 14.94 -28.98 23.65
C LYS A 345 15.40 -29.54 22.30
N TYR A 346 15.06 -28.87 21.19
CA TYR A 346 15.48 -29.33 19.85
C TYR A 346 16.99 -29.26 19.62
N VAL A 347 17.68 -28.32 20.25
CA VAL A 347 19.15 -28.29 20.29
C VAL A 347 19.69 -29.55 20.96
N THR A 348 19.17 -29.90 22.14
CA THR A 348 19.62 -31.05 22.93
C THR A 348 19.34 -32.39 22.24
N GLU A 349 18.22 -32.49 21.51
CA GLU A 349 17.85 -33.67 20.72
C GLU A 349 18.69 -33.83 19.44
N GLY A 350 19.47 -32.82 19.03
CA GLY A 350 20.26 -32.87 17.80
C GLY A 350 19.42 -32.75 16.52
N SER A 351 18.22 -32.15 16.61
CA SER A 351 17.26 -32.05 15.50
C SER A 351 17.57 -30.91 14.50
N HIS A 352 18.67 -30.19 14.71
CA HIS A 352 19.11 -29.07 13.88
C HIS A 352 19.60 -29.54 12.50
N MET A 353 19.44 -28.68 11.50
CA MET A 353 20.00 -28.89 10.16
C MET A 353 21.38 -28.27 10.00
N LYS A 354 21.64 -27.16 10.69
CA LYS A 354 22.88 -26.40 10.62
C LYS A 354 23.12 -25.67 11.94
N VAL A 355 24.39 -25.51 12.31
CA VAL A 355 24.83 -24.69 13.45
C VAL A 355 25.80 -23.64 12.93
N LEU A 356 25.67 -22.42 13.43
CA LEU A 356 26.52 -21.29 13.08
C LEU A 356 26.69 -20.36 14.28
N LYS A 357 27.62 -19.40 14.24
CA LYS A 357 27.69 -18.36 15.26
C LYS A 357 26.56 -17.34 15.05
N ALA A 358 25.84 -16.99 16.11
CA ALA A 358 24.75 -16.02 16.03
C ALA A 358 25.21 -14.69 15.40
N ARG A 359 26.43 -14.25 15.72
CA ARG A 359 27.05 -13.06 15.13
C ARG A 359 27.29 -13.18 13.62
N ASP A 360 27.62 -14.35 13.11
CA ASP A 360 27.82 -14.55 11.67
C ASP A 360 26.50 -14.34 10.90
N LEU A 361 25.40 -14.89 11.41
CA LEU A 361 24.08 -14.63 10.83
C LEU A 361 23.69 -13.15 11.00
N TRP A 362 24.00 -12.54 12.14
CA TRP A 362 23.75 -11.11 12.34
C TRP A 362 24.50 -10.23 11.32
N TYR A 363 25.78 -10.52 11.03
CA TYR A 363 26.52 -9.81 9.99
C TYR A 363 25.87 -9.97 8.62
N LYS A 364 25.38 -11.17 8.26
CA LYS A 364 24.65 -11.38 7.00
C LYS A 364 23.36 -10.56 6.93
N ILE A 365 22.65 -10.42 8.05
CA ILE A 365 21.44 -9.59 8.14
C ILE A 365 21.82 -8.13 7.87
N LEU A 366 22.87 -7.62 8.51
CA LEU A 366 23.35 -6.25 8.33
C LEU A 366 23.86 -6.00 6.90
N ASP A 367 24.58 -6.95 6.30
CA ASP A 367 25.05 -6.85 4.91
C ASP A 367 23.87 -6.74 3.94
N SER A 368 22.83 -7.58 4.12
CA SER A 368 21.60 -7.50 3.31
C SER A 368 20.90 -6.15 3.46
N GLN A 369 20.83 -5.60 4.68
CA GLN A 369 20.28 -4.27 4.93
C GLN A 369 21.12 -3.15 4.29
N MET A 370 22.44 -3.23 4.36
CA MET A 370 23.34 -2.27 3.73
C MET A 370 23.20 -2.27 2.20
N GLU A 371 23.03 -3.45 1.59
CA GLU A 371 22.89 -3.58 0.14
C GLU A 371 21.50 -3.23 -0.38
N THR A 372 20.44 -3.58 0.37
CA THR A 372 19.06 -3.58 -0.15
C THR A 372 18.06 -2.75 0.66
N GLY A 373 18.45 -2.25 1.83
CA GLY A 373 17.56 -1.60 2.80
C GLY A 373 16.62 -2.56 3.56
N THR A 374 16.73 -3.87 3.31
CA THR A 374 15.90 -4.93 3.90
C THR A 374 16.79 -6.11 4.32
N PRO A 375 16.38 -7.00 5.24
CA PRO A 375 15.03 -7.16 5.78
C PRO A 375 14.63 -6.11 6.82
N TYR A 376 13.32 -5.90 6.99
CA TYR A 376 12.78 -5.24 8.17
C TYR A 376 13.08 -6.08 9.43
N LEU A 377 13.29 -5.44 10.58
CA LEU A 377 13.54 -6.13 11.85
C LEU A 377 12.37 -5.90 12.79
N LEU A 378 11.70 -6.98 13.18
CA LEU A 378 10.62 -6.95 14.16
C LEU A 378 10.94 -7.92 15.28
N TYR A 379 10.58 -7.56 16.51
CA TYR A 379 10.88 -8.36 17.70
C TYR A 379 9.64 -9.13 18.14
N LYS A 380 9.68 -10.46 17.93
CA LYS A 380 8.59 -11.40 18.16
C LYS A 380 8.03 -11.32 19.58
N ASP A 381 8.90 -11.42 20.58
CA ASP A 381 8.43 -11.51 21.97
C ASP A 381 7.83 -10.19 22.42
N ALA A 382 8.49 -9.07 22.10
CA ALA A 382 7.97 -7.75 22.39
C ALA A 382 6.59 -7.50 21.75
N ALA A 383 6.36 -7.99 20.53
CA ALA A 383 5.06 -7.87 19.87
C ALA A 383 3.98 -8.74 20.53
N ASN A 384 4.31 -9.99 20.88
CA ASN A 384 3.35 -10.92 21.50
C ASN A 384 3.02 -10.56 22.96
N GLU A 385 4.02 -10.25 23.78
CA GLU A 385 3.84 -9.94 25.22
C GLU A 385 2.95 -8.72 25.46
N LYS A 386 3.10 -7.71 24.59
CA LYS A 386 2.44 -6.40 24.68
C LYS A 386 1.23 -6.28 23.76
N SER A 387 0.82 -7.37 23.11
CA SER A 387 -0.40 -7.38 22.31
C SER A 387 -1.64 -7.52 23.19
N ASN A 388 -2.66 -6.71 22.94
CA ASN A 388 -3.99 -6.91 23.53
C ASN A 388 -4.69 -8.18 22.99
N GLN A 389 -4.20 -8.73 21.86
CA GLN A 389 -4.74 -9.94 21.22
C GLN A 389 -3.99 -11.22 21.64
N LYS A 390 -3.19 -11.19 22.72
CA LYS A 390 -2.39 -12.33 23.17
C LYS A 390 -3.18 -13.45 23.87
N ASN A 391 -4.49 -13.27 24.00
CA ASN A 391 -5.40 -14.00 24.88
C ASN A 391 -5.70 -15.43 24.44
#